data_AF-A0A3M8WC87-F1
#
_entry.id   AF-A0A3M8WC87-F1
#
_cell.length_a   1.000
_cell.length_b   1.000
_cell.length_c   1.000
_cell.angle_alpha   90.00
_cell.angle_beta   90.00
_cell.angle_gamma   90.00
#
_symmetry.space_group_name_H-M   'P 1'
#
loop_
_entity.id
_entity.type
_entity.pdbx_description
1 polymer ?
#
loop_
_entity_poly.entity_id
_entity_poly.type
_entity_poly.pdbx_seq_one_letter_code
_entity_poly.pdbx_strand_id
1 'polypeptide(L)'
;MTETHTYIVDGIAAGRSTYLYPKPIMDTPALAEAIRVQLRTWATSTFGTIIPGPEEIREANAASRMVFDVAEQARIWGVDEAEADVEAWGMAHLFNADANSMRAAQGHGDAYLLGALYSLICARAYLRDSYTGRFALDPFASDLPQIDEAALSETIRVQVATWAPETFGTIVTIPDRWAVCEAPALSDFIADVMHAGAGKYGDMDDDDSMRGMAHLANAYGHVLKAAYGHGDVYLFAALGSLVLAAENLA
;
A
#
# COMPACT_ATOMS: atom_id res chain seq x y z
N MET A 1 52.36 2.48 -43.07
CA MET A 1 51.14 3.11 -43.61
C MET A 1 49.97 2.20 -43.31
N THR A 2 49.10 2.61 -42.39
CA THR A 2 47.65 2.43 -42.48
C THR A 2 47.04 3.24 -41.33
N GLU A 3 46.36 4.33 -41.68
CA GLU A 3 45.51 5.09 -40.77
C GLU A 3 44.24 4.27 -40.50
N THR A 4 43.86 4.16 -39.23
CA THR A 4 42.56 3.59 -38.85
C THR A 4 41.62 4.76 -38.58
N HIS A 5 40.68 5.00 -39.49
CA HIS A 5 39.57 5.92 -39.28
C HIS A 5 38.61 5.35 -38.24
N THR A 6 38.48 6.04 -37.10
CA THR A 6 37.40 5.78 -36.14
C THR A 6 36.13 6.46 -36.66
N TYR A 7 35.18 5.66 -37.14
CA TYR A 7 33.82 6.13 -37.31
C TYR A 7 33.14 6.17 -35.94
N ILE A 8 32.89 7.38 -35.43
CA ILE A 8 31.95 7.63 -34.35
C ILE A 8 30.56 7.49 -34.97
N VAL A 9 29.82 6.46 -34.56
CA VAL A 9 28.36 6.44 -34.72
C VAL A 9 27.79 6.69 -33.34
N ASP A 10 27.28 7.92 -33.15
CA ASP A 10 26.36 8.31 -32.10
C ASP A 10 25.12 7.42 -32.14
N GLY A 11 25.20 6.28 -31.48
CA GLY A 11 24.09 5.40 -31.18
C GLY A 11 23.93 5.36 -29.68
N ILE A 12 22.86 5.97 -29.19
CA ILE A 12 22.39 6.02 -27.80
C ILE A 12 22.76 4.71 -27.09
N ALA A 13 23.86 4.75 -26.34
CA ALA A 13 24.13 3.76 -25.32
C ALA A 13 23.11 4.05 -24.23
N ALA A 14 21.99 3.32 -24.26
CA ALA A 14 21.14 3.15 -23.11
C ALA A 14 22.08 2.86 -21.93
N GLY A 15 22.22 3.84 -21.06
CA GLY A 15 23.02 3.71 -19.85
C GLY A 15 22.44 2.53 -19.10
N ARG A 16 23.09 1.38 -19.19
CA ARG A 16 22.93 0.30 -18.25
C ARG A 16 23.41 0.86 -16.92
N SER A 17 22.47 1.44 -16.19
CA SER A 17 22.61 1.93 -14.85
C SER A 17 23.36 0.88 -14.03
N THR A 18 24.55 1.23 -13.56
CA THR A 18 25.45 0.39 -12.78
C THR A 18 25.02 0.31 -11.31
N TYR A 19 23.73 0.11 -11.04
CA TYR A 19 23.27 -0.16 -9.68
C TYR A 19 23.32 -1.67 -9.44
N LEU A 20 24.35 -2.11 -8.71
CA LEU A 20 24.26 -3.29 -7.86
C LEU A 20 23.04 -3.05 -6.95
N TYR A 21 21.92 -3.75 -7.17
CA TYR A 21 20.72 -3.61 -6.35
C TYR A 21 21.14 -3.59 -4.87
N PRO A 22 21.05 -2.45 -4.17
CA PRO A 22 21.06 -2.47 -2.73
C PRO A 22 19.86 -3.34 -2.35
N LYS A 23 20.00 -4.20 -1.34
CA LYS A 23 18.80 -4.72 -0.65
C LYS A 23 17.84 -3.54 -0.47
N PRO A 24 16.52 -3.70 -0.69
CA PRO A 24 15.56 -2.69 -0.28
C PRO A 24 15.86 -2.31 1.16
N ILE A 25 16.47 -1.15 1.38
CA ILE A 25 16.49 -0.55 2.70
C ILE A 25 15.19 0.23 2.72
N MET A 26 14.07 -0.49 2.87
CA MET A 26 12.86 0.19 3.31
C MET A 26 13.12 0.65 4.73
N ASP A 27 12.92 1.94 4.95
CA ASP A 27 13.14 2.60 6.22
C ASP A 27 12.06 2.13 7.19
N THR A 28 12.42 1.31 8.20
CA THR A 28 11.51 0.86 9.26
C THR A 28 10.62 2.01 9.80
N PRO A 29 11.16 3.22 10.09
CA PRO A 29 10.37 4.41 10.37
C PRO A 29 9.27 4.72 9.35
N ALA A 30 9.54 4.63 8.05
CA ALA A 30 8.58 4.95 7.01
C ALA A 30 7.45 3.91 6.94
N LEU A 31 7.76 2.62 7.10
CA LEU A 31 6.75 1.56 7.21
C LEU A 31 5.90 1.71 8.48
N ALA A 32 6.54 2.03 9.60
CA ALA A 32 5.85 2.29 10.85
C ALA A 32 4.88 3.48 10.72
N GLU A 33 5.31 4.54 10.02
CA GLU A 33 4.45 5.69 9.72
C GLU A 33 3.30 5.33 8.77
N ALA A 34 3.54 4.53 7.73
CA ALA A 34 2.46 4.06 6.85
C ALA A 34 1.42 3.24 7.61
N ILE A 35 1.85 2.38 8.54
CA ILE A 35 0.94 1.64 9.45
C ILE A 35 0.14 2.61 10.32
N ARG A 36 0.79 3.63 10.90
CA ARG A 36 0.14 4.65 11.72
C ARG A 36 -0.93 5.40 10.94
N VAL A 37 -0.59 5.89 9.75
CA VAL A 37 -1.53 6.59 8.86
C VAL A 37 -2.69 5.67 8.50
N GLN A 38 -2.41 4.43 8.07
CA GLN A 38 -3.44 3.46 7.73
C GLN A 38 -4.41 3.23 8.90
N LEU A 39 -3.92 2.99 10.11
CA LEU A 39 -4.77 2.83 11.30
C LEU A 39 -5.57 4.09 11.61
N ARG A 40 -4.95 5.27 11.51
CA ARG A 40 -5.63 6.55 11.76
C ARG A 40 -6.84 6.74 10.85
N THR A 41 -6.79 6.24 9.62
CA THR A 41 -7.91 6.40 8.69
C THR A 41 -9.21 5.75 9.20
N TRP A 42 -9.16 4.71 10.05
CA TRP A 42 -10.37 3.94 10.41
C TRP A 42 -10.45 3.47 11.88
N ALA A 43 -9.32 3.12 12.53
CA ALA A 43 -9.34 2.48 13.84
C ALA A 43 -9.94 3.40 14.94
N THR A 44 -9.75 4.71 14.83
CA THR A 44 -10.34 5.67 15.77
C THR A 44 -11.86 5.73 15.63
N SER A 45 -12.39 5.76 14.40
CA SER A 45 -13.85 5.79 14.18
C SER A 45 -14.51 4.45 14.50
N THR A 46 -13.85 3.33 14.19
CA THR A 46 -14.42 1.99 14.34
C THR A 46 -14.33 1.50 15.79
N PHE A 47 -13.18 1.69 16.46
CA PHE A 47 -12.93 1.14 17.79
C PHE A 47 -12.72 2.20 18.88
N GLY A 48 -12.77 3.49 18.56
CA GLY A 48 -12.48 4.56 19.54
C GLY A 48 -11.02 4.61 19.99
N THR A 49 -10.11 3.93 19.28
CA THR A 49 -8.69 3.87 19.67
C THR A 49 -7.96 5.13 19.22
N ILE A 50 -7.23 5.76 20.13
CA ILE A 50 -6.41 6.94 19.81
C ILE A 50 -5.10 6.47 19.16
N ILE A 51 -4.87 6.89 17.93
CA ILE A 51 -3.62 6.62 17.22
C ILE A 51 -2.61 7.73 17.55
N PRO A 52 -1.39 7.37 18.01
CA PRO A 52 -0.38 8.35 18.41
C PRO A 52 0.12 9.23 17.25
N GLY A 53 0.82 10.31 17.61
CA GLY A 53 1.47 11.21 16.66
C GLY A 53 2.69 10.57 15.97
N PRO A 54 3.14 11.13 14.83
CA PRO A 54 4.31 10.61 14.09
C PRO A 54 5.61 10.66 14.90
N GLU A 55 5.72 11.54 15.89
CA GLU A 55 6.87 11.65 16.79
C GLU A 55 7.07 10.42 17.69
N GLU A 56 6.01 9.64 17.93
CA GLU A 56 6.01 8.46 18.79
C GLU A 56 6.27 7.15 18.03
N ILE A 57 6.21 7.19 16.68
CA ILE A 57 6.29 6.02 15.82
C ILE A 57 7.52 6.11 14.92
N ARG A 58 8.62 5.47 15.32
CA ARG A 58 9.87 5.42 14.53
C ARG A 58 10.51 4.04 14.46
N GLU A 59 9.99 3.08 15.20
CA GLU A 59 10.58 1.75 15.37
C GLU A 59 9.51 0.67 15.24
N ALA A 60 9.92 -0.53 14.83
CA ALA A 60 9.02 -1.69 14.71
C ALA A 60 8.30 -2.02 16.03
N ASN A 61 8.97 -1.83 17.18
CA ASN A 61 8.37 -2.04 18.50
C ASN A 61 7.20 -1.07 18.77
N ALA A 62 7.34 0.19 18.36
CA ALA A 62 6.29 1.19 18.55
C ALA A 62 5.09 0.89 17.63
N ALA A 63 5.35 0.55 16.36
CA ALA A 63 4.31 0.10 15.44
C ALA A 63 3.58 -1.14 15.96
N SER A 64 4.31 -2.14 16.45
CA SER A 64 3.72 -3.37 16.98
C SER A 64 2.83 -3.13 18.20
N ARG A 65 3.25 -2.28 19.14
CA ARG A 65 2.40 -1.91 20.29
C ARG A 65 1.10 -1.25 19.86
N MET A 66 1.18 -0.33 18.91
CA MET A 66 0.01 0.36 18.38
C MET A 66 -0.95 -0.60 17.65
N VAL A 67 -0.43 -1.55 16.87
CA VAL A 67 -1.26 -2.58 16.22
C VAL A 67 -1.89 -3.49 17.27
N PHE A 68 -1.15 -3.90 18.29
CA PHE A 68 -1.64 -4.71 19.41
C PHE A 68 -2.80 -4.01 20.14
N ASP A 69 -2.66 -2.72 20.46
CA ASP A 69 -3.71 -1.96 21.16
C ASP A 69 -5.03 -1.95 20.37
N VAL A 70 -4.95 -1.76 19.04
CA VAL A 70 -6.12 -1.83 18.16
C VAL A 70 -6.70 -3.26 18.11
N ALA A 71 -5.85 -4.28 17.99
CA ALA A 71 -6.29 -5.68 17.96
C ALA A 71 -6.98 -6.10 19.27
N GLU A 72 -6.52 -5.62 20.42
CA GLU A 72 -7.17 -5.85 21.72
C GLU A 72 -8.53 -5.16 21.82
N GLN A 73 -8.68 -3.92 21.33
CA GLN A 73 -10.00 -3.28 21.30
C GLN A 73 -10.99 -4.05 20.40
N ALA A 74 -10.52 -4.52 19.25
CA ALA A 74 -11.35 -5.31 18.34
C ALA A 74 -11.82 -6.64 18.97
N ARG A 75 -11.01 -7.28 19.83
CA ARG A 75 -11.44 -8.47 20.60
C ARG A 75 -12.62 -8.21 21.52
N ILE A 76 -12.75 -6.99 22.03
CA ILE A 76 -13.79 -6.59 22.99
C ILE A 76 -15.08 -6.16 22.27
N TRP A 77 -14.96 -5.67 21.03
CA TRP A 77 -16.04 -5.08 20.24
C TRP A 77 -17.22 -6.05 19.96
N GLY A 78 -16.97 -7.35 19.97
CA GLY A 78 -17.98 -8.39 19.69
C GLY A 78 -18.20 -8.58 18.19
N VAL A 79 -18.78 -9.72 17.80
CA VAL A 79 -19.11 -10.06 16.40
C VAL A 79 -20.61 -9.87 16.21
N ASP A 80 -21.03 -9.12 15.19
CA ASP A 80 -22.43 -9.09 14.76
C ASP A 80 -22.77 -10.40 14.05
N GLU A 81 -23.77 -11.12 14.58
CA GLU A 81 -24.21 -12.40 14.02
C GLU A 81 -24.73 -12.27 12.57
N ALA A 82 -25.14 -11.06 12.14
CA ALA A 82 -25.63 -10.81 10.79
C ALA A 82 -24.51 -10.76 9.72
N GLU A 83 -23.27 -10.41 10.10
CA GLU A 83 -22.13 -10.23 9.19
C GLU A 83 -20.94 -11.15 9.54
N ALA A 84 -21.21 -12.23 10.28
CA ALA A 84 -20.20 -13.09 10.91
C ALA A 84 -19.05 -13.53 9.98
N ASP A 85 -19.31 -13.78 8.68
CA ASP A 85 -18.27 -14.18 7.73
C ASP A 85 -17.34 -13.02 7.31
N VAL A 86 -17.90 -11.83 7.04
CA VAL A 86 -17.13 -10.62 6.66
C VAL A 86 -16.28 -10.15 7.82
N GLU A 87 -16.90 -10.07 9.00
CA GLU A 87 -16.23 -9.68 10.24
C GLU A 87 -15.14 -10.69 10.63
N ALA A 88 -15.39 -12.00 10.47
CA ALA A 88 -14.37 -13.02 10.75
C ALA A 88 -13.13 -12.85 9.87
N TRP A 89 -13.30 -12.53 8.58
CA TRP A 89 -12.17 -12.22 7.70
C TRP A 89 -11.44 -10.95 8.12
N GLY A 90 -12.17 -9.90 8.45
CA GLY A 90 -11.59 -8.65 8.96
C GLY A 90 -10.77 -8.86 10.24
N MET A 91 -11.31 -9.61 11.19
CA MET A 91 -10.63 -9.97 12.43
C MET A 91 -9.41 -10.86 12.20
N ALA A 92 -9.50 -11.82 11.27
CA ALA A 92 -8.36 -12.67 10.90
C ALA A 92 -7.21 -11.84 10.33
N HIS A 93 -7.51 -10.86 9.47
CA HIS A 93 -6.51 -9.93 8.94
C HIS A 93 -5.92 -9.04 10.04
N LEU A 94 -6.74 -8.51 10.95
CA LEU A 94 -6.25 -7.69 12.06
C LEU A 94 -5.30 -8.48 12.99
N PHE A 95 -5.63 -9.72 13.33
CA PHE A 95 -4.74 -10.56 14.13
C PHE A 95 -3.49 -11.03 13.38
N ASN A 96 -3.59 -11.21 12.06
CA ASN A 96 -2.40 -11.46 11.25
C ASN A 96 -1.48 -10.24 11.20
N ALA A 97 -2.04 -9.02 11.14
CA ALA A 97 -1.27 -7.80 11.24
C ALA A 97 -0.53 -7.68 12.58
N ASP A 98 -1.22 -7.98 13.69
CA ASP A 98 -0.62 -8.04 15.03
C ASP A 98 0.55 -9.04 15.06
N ALA A 99 0.31 -10.29 14.65
CA ALA A 99 1.35 -11.33 14.61
C ALA A 99 2.56 -10.94 13.75
N ASN A 100 2.33 -10.35 12.57
CA ASN A 100 3.41 -9.89 11.70
C ASN A 100 4.17 -8.71 12.32
N SER A 101 3.47 -7.75 12.93
CA SER A 101 4.12 -6.63 13.63
C SER A 101 5.01 -7.11 14.78
N MET A 102 4.57 -8.13 15.54
CA MET A 102 5.36 -8.74 16.61
C MET A 102 6.62 -9.42 16.08
N ARG A 103 6.52 -10.15 14.96
CA ARG A 103 7.70 -10.75 14.30
C ARG A 103 8.69 -9.68 13.85
N ALA A 104 8.21 -8.58 13.28
CA ALA A 104 9.09 -7.46 12.93
C ALA A 104 9.80 -6.86 14.17
N ALA A 105 9.06 -6.63 15.25
CA ALA A 105 9.59 -6.16 16.54
C ALA A 105 10.65 -7.10 17.15
N GLN A 106 10.52 -8.41 16.91
CA GLN A 106 11.50 -9.44 17.31
C GLN A 106 12.75 -9.50 16.41
N GLY A 107 12.89 -8.58 15.45
CA GLY A 107 14.06 -8.49 14.58
C GLY A 107 13.96 -9.34 13.30
N HIS A 108 12.78 -9.86 12.96
CA HIS A 108 12.59 -10.62 11.72
C HIS A 108 12.44 -9.74 10.46
N GLY A 109 12.48 -8.41 10.61
CA GLY A 109 12.72 -7.46 9.52
C GLY A 109 11.47 -6.77 8.95
N ASP A 110 11.71 -5.83 8.03
CA ASP A 110 10.72 -4.90 7.47
C ASP A 110 9.64 -5.56 6.62
N ALA A 111 9.93 -6.73 6.05
CA ALA A 111 8.96 -7.48 5.25
C ALA A 111 7.74 -7.91 6.08
N TYR A 112 7.93 -8.17 7.37
CA TYR A 112 6.83 -8.42 8.28
C TYR A 112 6.03 -7.14 8.60
N LEU A 113 6.65 -5.96 8.61
CA LEU A 113 5.88 -4.69 8.70
C LEU A 113 5.07 -4.43 7.44
N LEU A 114 5.61 -4.73 6.25
CA LEU A 114 4.83 -4.65 5.01
C LEU A 114 3.65 -5.62 5.02
N GLY A 115 3.86 -6.86 5.49
CA GLY A 115 2.77 -7.82 5.71
C GLY A 115 1.73 -7.33 6.72
N ALA A 116 2.15 -6.66 7.79
CA ALA A 116 1.23 -6.03 8.74
C ALA A 116 0.42 -4.91 8.07
N LEU A 117 1.06 -4.03 7.31
CA LEU A 117 0.38 -2.96 6.57
C LEU A 117 -0.66 -3.53 5.58
N TYR A 118 -0.27 -4.53 4.79
CA TYR A 118 -1.19 -5.23 3.88
C TYR A 118 -2.42 -5.78 4.61
N SER A 119 -2.21 -6.47 5.73
CA SER A 119 -3.32 -7.03 6.50
C SER A 119 -4.19 -5.95 7.16
N LEU A 120 -3.64 -4.80 7.57
CA LEU A 120 -4.44 -3.68 8.07
C LEU A 120 -5.30 -3.01 6.99
N ILE A 121 -4.80 -2.95 5.76
CA ILE A 121 -5.59 -2.50 4.60
C ILE A 121 -6.77 -3.43 4.37
N CYS A 122 -6.53 -4.74 4.39
CA CYS A 122 -7.59 -5.73 4.27
C CYS A 122 -8.58 -5.66 5.45
N ALA A 123 -8.09 -5.54 6.68
CA ALA A 123 -8.92 -5.44 7.88
C ALA A 123 -9.86 -4.23 7.81
N ARG A 124 -9.37 -3.05 7.38
CA ARG A 124 -10.22 -1.88 7.12
C ARG A 124 -11.34 -2.21 6.14
N ALA A 125 -11.00 -2.82 5.01
CA ALA A 125 -11.98 -3.15 3.97
C ALA A 125 -13.12 -4.03 4.51
N TYR A 126 -12.79 -5.07 5.28
CA TYR A 126 -13.80 -5.95 5.86
C TYR A 126 -14.57 -5.29 7.01
N LEU A 127 -13.88 -4.67 7.97
CA LEU A 127 -14.47 -4.21 9.25
C LEU A 127 -15.12 -2.84 9.18
N ARG A 128 -14.73 -1.99 8.23
CA ARG A 128 -15.30 -0.66 8.03
C ARG A 128 -16.13 -0.58 6.76
N ASP A 129 -15.60 -1.10 5.66
CA ASP A 129 -16.17 -0.88 4.34
C ASP A 129 -17.06 -2.05 3.88
N SER A 130 -17.33 -3.03 4.76
CA SER A 130 -18.20 -4.19 4.50
C SER A 130 -17.80 -5.00 3.25
N TYR A 131 -16.50 -5.06 2.94
CA TYR A 131 -16.00 -5.72 1.74
C TYR A 131 -16.30 -7.23 1.75
N THR A 132 -16.87 -7.74 0.66
CA THR A 132 -17.31 -9.14 0.54
C THR A 132 -16.40 -10.04 -0.30
N GLY A 133 -15.36 -9.47 -0.92
CA GLY A 133 -14.40 -10.26 -1.69
C GLY A 133 -13.42 -11.05 -0.81
N ARG A 134 -12.39 -11.65 -1.41
CA ARG A 134 -11.41 -12.48 -0.70
C ARG A 134 -9.98 -12.01 -0.96
N PHE A 135 -9.36 -11.40 0.04
CA PHE A 135 -7.92 -11.14 0.08
C PHE A 135 -7.18 -12.23 0.87
N ALA A 136 -5.99 -12.59 0.42
CA ALA A 136 -5.17 -13.61 1.07
C ALA A 136 -4.61 -13.08 2.40
N LEU A 137 -4.59 -13.87 3.48
CA LEU A 137 -4.00 -13.44 4.76
C LEU A 137 -2.50 -13.19 4.67
N ASP A 138 -1.80 -14.05 3.94
CA ASP A 138 -0.37 -13.92 3.68
C ASP A 138 -0.15 -13.60 2.20
N PRO A 139 0.27 -12.38 1.87
CA PRO A 139 0.57 -12.02 0.49
C PRO A 139 1.85 -12.69 -0.03
N PHE A 140 2.75 -13.24 0.81
CA PHE A 140 4.09 -13.68 0.39
C PHE A 140 4.40 -15.17 0.64
N ALA A 141 3.53 -15.89 1.34
CA ALA A 141 3.50 -17.36 1.48
C ALA A 141 4.82 -18.04 1.91
N SER A 142 5.78 -17.29 2.45
CA SER A 142 7.15 -17.72 2.76
C SER A 142 7.48 -17.42 4.22
N ASP A 143 8.17 -18.34 4.89
CA ASP A 143 8.63 -18.19 6.28
C ASP A 143 9.61 -17.01 6.48
N LEU A 144 10.21 -16.53 5.39
CA LEU A 144 11.07 -15.35 5.35
C LEU A 144 10.60 -14.46 4.18
N PRO A 145 9.57 -13.63 4.39
CA PRO A 145 9.07 -12.77 3.34
C PRO A 145 10.15 -11.78 2.92
N GLN A 146 10.18 -11.48 1.62
CA GLN A 146 11.06 -10.45 1.06
C GLN A 146 10.22 -9.26 0.64
N ILE A 147 10.80 -8.08 0.80
CA ILE A 147 10.29 -6.87 0.16
C ILE A 147 10.83 -6.89 -1.27
N ASP A 148 9.94 -7.03 -2.24
CA ASP A 148 10.26 -6.87 -3.65
C ASP A 148 9.17 -6.05 -4.36
N GLU A 149 9.38 -5.79 -5.64
CA GLU A 149 8.47 -5.00 -6.47
C GLU A 149 7.07 -5.63 -6.54
N ALA A 150 7.00 -6.96 -6.58
CA ALA A 150 5.74 -7.69 -6.62
C ALA A 150 4.98 -7.53 -5.30
N ALA A 151 5.69 -7.55 -4.16
CA ALA A 151 5.11 -7.37 -2.85
C ALA A 151 4.50 -5.97 -2.66
N LEU A 152 5.22 -4.94 -3.09
CA LEU A 152 4.73 -3.56 -3.06
C LEU A 152 3.57 -3.35 -4.05
N SER A 153 3.68 -3.90 -5.26
CA SER A 153 2.63 -3.80 -6.28
C SER A 153 1.33 -4.49 -5.85
N GLU A 154 1.41 -5.67 -5.21
CA GLU A 154 0.23 -6.34 -4.66
C GLU A 154 -0.39 -5.54 -3.52
N THR A 155 0.42 -4.95 -2.65
CA THR A 155 -0.08 -4.10 -1.55
C THR A 155 -0.79 -2.86 -2.09
N ILE A 156 -0.25 -2.22 -3.13
CA ILE A 156 -0.88 -1.10 -3.82
C ILE A 156 -2.18 -1.52 -4.50
N ARG A 157 -2.16 -2.63 -5.24
CA ARG A 157 -3.35 -3.16 -5.93
C ARG A 157 -4.47 -3.41 -4.92
N VAL A 158 -4.17 -4.04 -3.79
CA VAL A 158 -5.14 -4.27 -2.72
C VAL A 158 -5.62 -2.95 -2.14
N GLN A 159 -4.73 -2.00 -1.79
CA GLN A 159 -5.15 -0.67 -1.32
C GLN A 159 -6.19 -0.06 -2.23
N VAL A 160 -5.95 0.00 -3.55
CA VAL A 160 -6.91 0.54 -4.52
C VAL A 160 -8.19 -0.30 -4.57
N ALA A 161 -8.08 -1.63 -4.57
CA ALA A 161 -9.23 -2.53 -4.63
C ALA A 161 -10.19 -2.39 -3.45
N THR A 162 -9.73 -1.89 -2.30
CA THR A 162 -10.59 -1.72 -1.11
C THR A 162 -11.57 -0.56 -1.21
N TRP A 163 -11.27 0.50 -1.97
CA TRP A 163 -12.09 1.72 -2.00
C TRP A 163 -12.51 2.13 -3.42
N ALA A 164 -11.64 1.94 -4.42
CA ALA A 164 -11.89 2.45 -5.77
C ALA A 164 -13.19 1.94 -6.42
N PRO A 165 -13.61 0.66 -6.26
CA PRO A 165 -14.88 0.19 -6.83
C PRO A 165 -16.11 0.87 -6.22
N GLU A 166 -16.10 1.16 -4.92
CA GLU A 166 -17.19 1.88 -4.25
C GLU A 166 -17.19 3.36 -4.66
N THR A 167 -16.00 3.97 -4.71
CA THR A 167 -15.85 5.37 -5.06
C THR A 167 -16.17 5.64 -6.54
N PHE A 168 -15.68 4.83 -7.48
CA PHE A 168 -15.76 5.11 -8.92
C PHE A 168 -16.71 4.18 -9.69
N GLY A 169 -17.29 3.17 -9.04
CA GLY A 169 -18.11 2.17 -9.68
C GLY A 169 -17.31 1.25 -10.62
N THR A 170 -17.99 0.69 -11.63
CA THR A 170 -17.42 -0.29 -12.57
C THR A 170 -16.45 0.31 -13.60
N ILE A 171 -16.16 1.61 -13.51
CA ILE A 171 -15.23 2.30 -14.42
C ILE A 171 -13.81 1.81 -14.17
N VAL A 172 -13.46 1.53 -12.91
CA VAL A 172 -12.17 0.97 -12.53
C VAL A 172 -12.29 -0.56 -12.49
N THR A 173 -11.67 -1.23 -13.45
CA THR A 173 -11.53 -2.69 -13.42
C THR A 173 -10.32 -3.03 -12.56
N ILE A 174 -10.54 -3.70 -11.43
CA ILE A 174 -9.44 -4.18 -10.60
C ILE A 174 -8.81 -5.41 -11.29
N PRO A 175 -7.56 -5.31 -11.75
CA PRO A 175 -6.87 -6.44 -12.37
C PRO A 175 -6.65 -7.59 -11.38
N ASP A 176 -6.58 -8.80 -11.93
CA ASP A 176 -6.20 -9.99 -11.18
C ASP A 176 -4.80 -9.82 -10.58
N ARG A 177 -4.58 -10.45 -9.42
CA ARG A 177 -3.31 -10.38 -8.65
C ARG A 177 -2.06 -10.53 -9.51
N TRP A 178 -2.07 -11.46 -10.46
CA TRP A 178 -0.90 -11.80 -11.29
C TRP A 178 -0.69 -10.86 -12.48
N ALA A 179 -1.66 -10.02 -12.80
CA ALA A 179 -1.61 -9.12 -13.96
C ALA A 179 -0.87 -7.80 -13.67
N VAL A 180 -0.56 -7.51 -12.41
CA VAL A 180 0.02 -6.23 -11.96
C VAL A 180 1.29 -6.40 -11.14
N CYS A 181 1.99 -7.51 -11.29
CA CYS A 181 3.17 -7.82 -10.47
C CYS A 181 4.37 -6.90 -10.75
N GLU A 182 4.33 -6.10 -11.81
CA GLU A 182 5.41 -5.22 -12.24
C GLU A 182 4.94 -3.76 -12.33
N ALA A 183 5.85 -2.83 -12.04
CA ALA A 183 5.58 -1.41 -11.97
C ALA A 183 4.96 -0.80 -13.25
N PRO A 184 5.29 -1.23 -14.49
CA PRO A 184 4.63 -0.71 -15.68
C PRO A 184 3.13 -1.05 -15.72
N ALA A 185 2.76 -2.31 -15.48
CA ALA A 185 1.36 -2.72 -15.43
C ALA A 185 0.61 -2.01 -14.29
N LEU A 186 1.30 -1.79 -13.16
CA LEU A 186 0.75 -1.00 -12.06
C LEU A 186 0.54 0.46 -12.45
N SER A 187 1.46 1.06 -13.22
CA SER A 187 1.35 2.43 -13.70
C SER A 187 0.11 2.63 -14.55
N ASP A 188 -0.13 1.71 -15.49
CA ASP A 188 -1.32 1.75 -16.35
C ASP A 188 -2.60 1.63 -15.52
N PHE A 189 -2.63 0.69 -14.56
CA PHE A 189 -3.77 0.53 -13.65
C PHE A 189 -4.04 1.80 -12.81
N ILE A 190 -3.01 2.40 -12.20
CA ILE A 190 -3.17 3.63 -11.42
C ILE A 190 -3.56 4.82 -12.33
N ALA A 191 -3.10 4.84 -13.58
CA ALA A 191 -3.57 5.82 -14.56
C ALA A 191 -5.08 5.70 -14.77
N ASP A 192 -5.62 4.49 -14.96
CA ASP A 192 -7.06 4.27 -15.13
C ASP A 192 -7.86 4.76 -13.92
N VAL A 193 -7.36 4.47 -12.71
CA VAL A 193 -7.96 4.96 -11.45
C VAL A 193 -7.93 6.49 -11.39
N MET A 194 -6.81 7.12 -11.76
CA MET A 194 -6.68 8.58 -11.80
C MET A 194 -7.65 9.21 -12.83
N HIS A 195 -7.80 8.61 -14.01
CA HIS A 195 -8.75 9.08 -15.03
C HIS A 195 -10.19 8.96 -14.54
N ALA A 196 -10.55 7.86 -13.87
CA ALA A 196 -11.86 7.71 -13.24
C ALA A 196 -12.11 8.77 -12.15
N GLY A 197 -11.08 9.04 -11.32
CA GLY A 197 -11.11 10.09 -10.32
C GLY A 197 -11.32 11.47 -10.92
N ALA A 198 -10.58 11.82 -11.97
CA ALA A 198 -10.73 13.09 -12.68
C ALA A 198 -12.13 13.24 -13.29
N GLY A 199 -12.70 12.16 -13.83
CA GLY A 199 -14.06 12.17 -14.37
C GLY A 199 -15.14 12.40 -13.30
N LYS A 200 -14.92 11.95 -12.06
CA LYS A 200 -15.88 12.09 -10.96
C LYS A 200 -15.70 13.40 -10.18
N TYR A 201 -14.46 13.74 -9.83
CA TYR A 201 -14.12 14.81 -8.89
C TYR A 201 -13.41 16.01 -9.54
N GLY A 202 -13.07 15.96 -10.83
CA GLY A 202 -12.22 16.97 -11.48
C GLY A 202 -12.80 18.39 -11.53
N ASP A 203 -14.12 18.50 -11.46
CA ASP A 203 -14.84 19.79 -11.43
C ASP A 203 -15.30 20.20 -10.01
N MET A 204 -14.97 19.40 -8.99
CA MET A 204 -15.31 19.71 -7.60
C MET A 204 -14.26 20.64 -6.97
N ASP A 205 -14.73 21.59 -6.16
CA ASP A 205 -13.91 22.61 -5.50
C ASP A 205 -13.89 22.49 -3.97
N ASP A 206 -14.41 21.39 -3.42
CA ASP A 206 -14.31 21.08 -2.01
C ASP A 206 -12.91 20.58 -1.62
N ASP A 207 -12.50 20.89 -0.39
CA ASP A 207 -11.16 20.62 0.13
C ASP A 207 -10.80 19.12 0.07
N ASP A 208 -11.76 18.22 0.33
CA ASP A 208 -11.53 16.79 0.44
C ASP A 208 -11.31 16.19 -0.96
N SER A 209 -12.17 16.51 -1.92
CA SER A 209 -12.01 16.12 -3.33
C SER A 209 -10.69 16.62 -3.90
N MET A 210 -10.31 17.89 -3.65
CA MET A 210 -9.06 18.46 -4.14
C MET A 210 -7.84 17.76 -3.54
N ARG A 211 -7.82 17.51 -2.22
CA ARG A 211 -6.70 16.81 -1.54
C ARG A 211 -6.60 15.36 -1.99
N GLY A 212 -7.74 14.67 -2.05
CA GLY A 212 -7.81 13.30 -2.52
C GLY A 212 -7.28 13.13 -3.93
N MET A 213 -7.70 14.01 -4.85
CA MET A 213 -7.19 14.01 -6.23
C MET A 213 -5.71 14.36 -6.31
N ALA A 214 -5.20 15.28 -5.47
CA ALA A 214 -3.78 15.57 -5.41
C ALA A 214 -2.95 14.36 -4.95
N HIS A 215 -3.42 13.62 -3.94
CA HIS A 215 -2.79 12.39 -3.48
C HIS A 215 -2.84 11.30 -4.55
N LEU A 216 -3.95 11.15 -5.28
CA LEU A 216 -4.07 10.19 -6.38
C LEU A 216 -3.12 10.54 -7.55
N ALA A 217 -2.99 11.81 -7.90
CA ALA A 217 -2.04 12.28 -8.92
C ALA A 217 -0.58 12.05 -8.49
N ASN A 218 -0.25 12.26 -7.21
CA ASN A 218 1.07 11.95 -6.66
C ASN A 218 1.35 10.45 -6.72
N ALA A 219 0.38 9.61 -6.36
CA ALA A 219 0.50 8.16 -6.47
C ALA A 219 0.83 7.74 -7.90
N TYR A 220 0.09 8.25 -8.88
CA TYR A 220 0.37 8.00 -10.30
C TYR A 220 1.78 8.44 -10.69
N GLY A 221 2.18 9.66 -10.33
CA GLY A 221 3.52 10.17 -10.62
C GLY A 221 4.64 9.34 -9.99
N HIS A 222 4.40 8.74 -8.82
CA HIS A 222 5.34 7.83 -8.16
C HIS A 222 5.41 6.48 -8.86
N VAL A 223 4.27 5.83 -9.18
CA VAL A 223 4.29 4.54 -9.90
C VAL A 223 4.90 4.69 -11.28
N LEU A 224 4.64 5.81 -11.98
CA LEU A 224 5.26 6.08 -13.28
C LEU A 224 6.80 6.15 -13.17
N LYS A 225 7.34 6.75 -12.11
CA LYS A 225 8.79 6.73 -11.85
C LYS A 225 9.30 5.31 -11.58
N ALA A 226 8.58 4.52 -10.80
CA ALA A 226 8.95 3.12 -10.57
C ALA A 226 9.00 2.34 -11.90
N ALA A 227 8.01 2.54 -12.79
CA ALA A 227 7.95 1.92 -14.11
C ALA A 227 9.12 2.31 -15.02
N TYR A 228 9.70 3.49 -14.85
CA TYR A 228 10.94 3.91 -15.52
C TYR A 228 12.23 3.36 -14.88
N GLY A 229 12.12 2.40 -13.95
CA GLY A 229 13.25 1.74 -13.32
C GLY A 229 13.90 2.54 -12.19
N HIS A 230 13.19 3.52 -11.61
CA HIS A 230 13.68 4.28 -10.46
C HIS A 230 13.52 3.55 -9.11
N GLY A 231 12.96 2.33 -9.12
CA GLY A 231 12.99 1.40 -8.00
C GLY A 231 11.76 1.43 -7.08
N ASP A 232 11.80 0.50 -6.12
CA ASP A 232 10.81 0.18 -5.08
C ASP A 232 10.46 1.35 -4.14
N VAL A 233 11.39 2.27 -3.90
CA VAL A 233 11.15 3.49 -3.10
C VAL A 233 9.96 4.30 -3.64
N TYR A 234 9.79 4.34 -4.97
CA TYR A 234 8.68 5.04 -5.59
C TYR A 234 7.37 4.26 -5.50
N LEU A 235 7.39 2.93 -5.49
CA LEU A 235 6.19 2.15 -5.17
C LEU A 235 5.75 2.40 -3.72
N PHE A 236 6.68 2.45 -2.78
CA PHE A 236 6.34 2.77 -1.40
C PHE A 236 5.74 4.19 -1.24
N ALA A 237 6.32 5.19 -1.91
CA ALA A 237 5.76 6.55 -1.94
C ALA A 237 4.36 6.60 -2.57
N ALA A 238 4.12 5.79 -3.61
CA ALA A 238 2.80 5.63 -4.20
C ALA A 238 1.80 5.02 -3.21
N LEU A 239 2.18 3.96 -2.48
CA LEU A 239 1.33 3.35 -1.46
C LEU A 239 0.92 4.36 -0.39
N GLY A 240 1.86 5.13 0.17
CA GLY A 240 1.55 6.18 1.14
C GLY A 240 0.59 7.24 0.59
N SER A 241 0.76 7.62 -0.67
CA SER A 241 -0.15 8.55 -1.34
C SER A 241 -1.56 7.96 -1.54
N LEU A 242 -1.67 6.67 -1.83
CA LEU A 242 -2.96 5.98 -2.02
C LEU A 242 -3.72 5.74 -0.71
N VAL A 243 -3.01 5.55 0.40
CA VAL A 243 -3.63 5.51 1.74
C VAL A 243 -4.29 6.86 2.04
N LEU A 244 -3.60 7.97 1.76
CA LEU A 244 -4.14 9.31 1.96
C LEU A 244 -5.27 9.63 0.97
N ALA A 245 -5.15 9.20 -0.29
CA ALA A 245 -6.22 9.36 -1.28
C ALA A 245 -7.51 8.64 -0.83
N ALA A 246 -7.39 7.41 -0.31
CA ALA A 246 -8.52 6.65 0.20
C ALA A 246 -9.22 7.34 1.39
N GLU A 247 -8.47 8.03 2.26
CA GLU A 247 -9.06 8.77 3.38
C GLU A 247 -9.90 9.98 2.92
N ASN A 248 -9.50 10.63 1.83
CA ASN A 248 -10.14 11.88 1.37
C ASN A 248 -11.22 11.64 0.29
N LEU A 249 -11.17 10.52 -0.44
CA LEU A 249 -12.09 10.24 -1.55
C LEU A 249 -13.17 9.19 -1.24
N ALA A 250 -12.99 8.39 -0.18
CA ALA A 250 -13.92 7.33 0.21
C ALA A 250 -15.07 7.86 1.06
#